data_AF-A0AAE0C181-F1
#
_entry.id   AF-A0AAE0C181-F1
#
_cell.length_a   1.000
_cell.length_b   1.000
_cell.length_c   1.000
_cell.angle_alpha   90.00
_cell.angle_beta   90.00
_cell.angle_gamma   90.00
#
_symmetry.space_group_name_H-M   'P 1'
#
loop_
_entity.id
_entity.type
_entity.pdbx_description
1 polymer ?
#
loop_
_entity_poly.entity_id
_entity_poly.type
_entity_poly.pdbx_seq_one_letter_code
_entity_poly.pdbx_strand_id
1 'polypeptide(L)'
;MADPVKVNALISRIFAVSLDAAALPPVVYLEGLREELAQESEQAGGSGKLLLSQDSLERVLFARLSVAQPPTETHFQYLVGCYRRSYEESRKTVRDKDMSQVVFDVTTLSCQLVVNYSGLLLNPDMAAMFPQSEEALRRGPCQLVDHLSCSSSSSAEPLPAGFLEQFVARFDNDGLEALLNPVLSELAKSAYNVSPLGPFHGALNALCQLSGIPATAKLILDHPEWMPEVKNGREMELRSLLGPLMKVNCLPDWHGTGQPSVNECFTNLQTRRQADVYASYQSIRMNLGQLTTGLHQLLNSLLKKGGRREPVLQWWAKVINLNGGRAKMQIQTIQHEIASHGFFCNLSAVMLKFCGPFLDPTSGRMERICPTYVQDDSGGRLDLKEVTKVAASLDEASAWVDKRNASRIADLQASAALIERQELERAGVAPGTVALSTASSSKPKEDYHFICECYFLTARCMHLGYIKIILELKECDKGLRELHRHQQELERVRSMYVNGPQAGQFERQ
;
A
#
# COMPACT_ATOMS: atom_id res chain seq x y z
N MET A 1 50.01 -9.41 1.56
CA MET A 1 49.63 -7.99 1.76
C MET A 1 49.01 -7.51 0.45
N ALA A 2 47.80 -6.94 0.53
CA ALA A 2 47.06 -6.49 -0.65
C ALA A 2 47.80 -5.38 -1.41
N ASP A 3 47.65 -5.37 -2.73
CA ASP A 3 48.29 -4.38 -3.63
C ASP A 3 47.61 -3.00 -3.47
N PRO A 4 48.31 -1.98 -2.93
CA PRO A 4 47.72 -0.67 -2.64
C PRO A 4 47.23 0.06 -3.90
N VAL A 5 47.80 -0.23 -5.07
CA VAL A 5 47.34 0.37 -6.34
C VAL A 5 45.96 -0.17 -6.72
N LYS A 6 45.71 -1.46 -6.46
CA LYS A 6 44.40 -2.09 -6.70
C LYS A 6 43.36 -1.60 -5.70
N VAL A 7 43.74 -1.37 -4.43
CA VAL A 7 42.86 -0.78 -3.42
C VAL A 7 42.46 0.64 -3.82
N ASN A 8 43.43 1.48 -4.22
CA ASN A 8 43.16 2.82 -4.74
C ASN A 8 42.18 2.77 -5.94
N ALA A 9 42.43 1.89 -6.91
CA ALA A 9 41.56 1.73 -8.07
C ALA A 9 40.16 1.20 -7.71
N LEU A 10 40.02 0.39 -6.66
CA LEU A 10 38.72 -0.05 -6.14
C LEU A 10 37.94 1.14 -5.56
N ILE A 11 38.56 1.91 -4.67
CA ILE A 11 37.94 3.07 -4.02
C ILE A 11 37.55 4.13 -5.05
N SER A 12 38.45 4.44 -5.99
CA SER A 12 38.18 5.37 -7.10
C SER A 12 36.98 4.95 -7.95
N ARG A 13 36.81 3.64 -8.20
CA ARG A 13 35.65 3.12 -8.94
C ARG A 13 34.36 3.20 -8.12
N ILE A 14 34.41 2.89 -6.83
CA ILE A 14 33.24 2.95 -5.94
C ILE A 14 32.71 4.38 -5.82
N PHE A 15 33.56 5.35 -5.49
CA PHE A 15 33.13 6.73 -5.26
C PHE A 15 33.18 7.62 -6.50
N ALA A 16 33.67 7.12 -7.64
CA ALA A 16 33.90 7.92 -8.85
C ALA A 16 34.78 9.15 -8.57
N VAL A 17 35.94 8.93 -7.95
CA VAL A 17 36.89 9.97 -7.53
C VAL A 17 38.32 9.67 -7.95
N SER A 18 39.13 10.73 -8.07
CA SER A 18 40.56 10.63 -8.37
C SER A 18 41.36 11.69 -7.62
N LEU A 19 42.61 11.36 -7.27
CA LEU A 19 43.63 12.31 -6.81
C LEU A 19 44.49 12.86 -7.96
N ASP A 20 44.22 12.43 -9.19
CA ASP A 20 44.87 12.92 -10.41
C ASP A 20 44.02 14.02 -11.06
N ALA A 21 44.64 15.16 -11.36
CA ALA A 21 44.01 16.30 -12.00
C ALA A 21 43.59 15.99 -13.46
N ALA A 22 44.14 14.93 -14.06
CA ALA A 22 43.75 14.47 -15.40
C ALA A 22 42.44 13.66 -15.44
N ALA A 23 41.71 13.55 -14.32
CA ALA A 23 40.45 12.80 -14.28
C ALA A 23 39.37 13.43 -15.17
N LEU A 24 38.68 12.57 -15.94
CA LEU A 24 37.57 12.98 -16.80
C LEU A 24 36.23 12.61 -16.15
N PRO A 25 35.17 13.41 -16.35
CA PRO A 25 33.82 13.06 -15.93
C PRO A 25 33.41 11.67 -16.42
N PRO A 26 32.73 10.84 -15.60
CA PRO A 26 32.07 11.18 -14.33
C PRO A 26 32.96 11.14 -13.08
N VAL A 27 34.28 10.91 -13.22
CA VAL A 27 35.22 10.86 -12.09
C VAL A 27 35.61 12.26 -11.66
N VAL A 28 35.47 12.58 -10.37
CA VAL A 28 35.76 13.91 -9.83
C VAL A 28 37.15 13.95 -9.20
N TYR A 29 37.92 14.98 -9.58
CA TYR A 29 39.21 15.28 -8.95
C TYR A 29 38.99 15.94 -7.57
N LEU A 30 39.58 15.37 -6.53
CA LEU A 30 39.48 15.88 -5.15
C LEU A 30 40.76 16.64 -4.77
N GLU A 31 40.83 17.91 -5.16
CA GLU A 31 42.00 18.77 -4.94
C GLU A 31 42.34 18.94 -3.45
N GLY A 32 41.37 19.36 -2.63
CA GLY A 32 41.61 19.59 -1.20
C GLY A 32 42.06 18.34 -0.44
N LEU A 33 41.46 17.18 -0.73
CA LEU A 33 41.88 15.91 -0.11
C LEU A 33 43.28 15.49 -0.56
N ARG A 34 43.65 15.75 -1.82
CA ARG A 34 45.00 15.49 -2.32
C ARG A 34 46.03 16.33 -1.56
N GLU A 35 45.77 17.61 -1.36
CA GLU A 35 46.68 18.51 -0.62
C GLU A 35 46.86 18.05 0.83
N GLU A 36 45.76 17.67 1.48
CA GLU A 36 45.76 17.15 2.86
C GLU A 36 46.62 15.87 2.98
N LEU A 37 46.42 14.90 2.07
CA LEU A 37 47.22 13.67 2.03
C LEU A 37 48.68 13.92 1.64
N ALA A 38 48.96 14.93 0.81
CA ALA A 38 50.33 15.32 0.47
C ALA A 38 51.08 15.82 1.71
N GLN A 39 50.44 16.69 2.50
CA GLN A 39 51.01 17.21 3.75
C GLN A 39 51.28 16.10 4.77
N GLU A 40 50.35 15.15 4.93
CA GLU A 40 50.53 13.99 5.82
C GLU A 40 51.70 13.10 5.36
N SER A 41 51.82 12.85 4.06
CA SER A 41 52.92 12.06 3.48
C SER A 41 54.27 12.75 3.68
N GLU A 42 54.35 14.07 3.49
CA GLU A 42 55.57 14.84 3.72
C GLU A 42 56.00 14.82 5.19
N GLN A 43 55.06 14.95 6.13
CA GLN A 43 55.33 14.85 7.57
C GLN A 43 55.79 13.44 7.99
N ALA A 44 55.29 12.40 7.32
CA ALA A 44 55.71 11.02 7.53
C ALA A 44 57.01 10.64 6.79
N GLY A 45 57.61 11.57 6.03
CA GLY A 45 58.84 11.34 5.25
C GLY A 45 58.64 10.47 3.99
N GLY A 46 57.41 10.31 3.52
CA GLY A 46 57.07 9.54 2.33
C GLY A 46 57.15 10.37 1.05
N SER A 47 57.93 9.90 0.07
CA SER A 47 58.06 10.51 -1.27
C SER A 47 57.29 9.77 -2.37
N GLY A 48 56.32 8.92 -1.99
CA GLY A 48 55.60 8.03 -2.89
C GLY A 48 54.44 8.72 -3.63
N LYS A 49 53.89 8.04 -4.65
CA LYS A 49 52.62 8.44 -5.26
C LYS A 49 51.50 8.35 -4.22
N LEU A 50 50.70 9.40 -4.08
CA LEU A 50 49.53 9.41 -3.18
C LEU A 50 48.48 8.41 -3.68
N LEU A 51 48.02 7.55 -2.78
CA LEU A 51 47.05 6.49 -3.04
C LEU A 51 45.97 6.52 -1.97
N LEU A 52 44.73 6.24 -2.38
CA LEU A 52 43.60 6.03 -1.48
C LEU A 52 43.74 4.67 -0.77
N SER A 53 43.51 4.69 0.53
CA SER A 53 43.52 3.51 1.41
C SER A 53 42.17 3.32 2.09
N GLN A 54 41.99 2.18 2.76
CA GLN A 54 40.78 1.90 3.55
C GLN A 54 40.52 2.98 4.62
N ASP A 55 41.57 3.49 5.26
CA ASP A 55 41.45 4.53 6.31
C ASP A 55 40.99 5.89 5.75
N SER A 56 41.15 6.11 4.44
CA SER A 56 40.72 7.34 3.78
C SER A 56 39.25 7.34 3.33
N LEU A 57 38.51 6.23 3.46
CA LEU A 57 37.17 6.06 2.88
C LEU A 57 36.16 7.14 3.30
N GLU A 58 36.11 7.47 4.59
CA GLU A 58 35.20 8.49 5.08
C GLU A 58 35.60 9.90 4.60
N ARG A 59 36.90 10.21 4.64
CA ARG A 59 37.46 11.49 4.13
C ARG A 59 37.16 11.66 2.64
N VAL A 60 37.31 10.58 1.86
CA VAL A 60 36.98 10.55 0.43
C VAL A 60 35.51 10.85 0.20
N LEU A 61 34.61 10.17 0.92
CA LEU A 61 33.18 10.38 0.76
C LEU A 61 32.77 11.80 1.16
N PHE A 62 33.25 12.29 2.30
CA PHE A 62 32.99 13.65 2.78
C PHE A 62 33.47 14.71 1.78
N ALA A 63 34.73 14.61 1.32
CA ALA A 63 35.29 15.51 0.33
C ALA A 63 34.48 15.50 -0.98
N ARG A 64 34.03 14.32 -1.41
CA ARG A 64 33.22 14.19 -2.64
C ARG A 64 31.82 14.77 -2.49
N LEU A 65 31.18 14.65 -1.33
CA LEU A 65 29.88 15.27 -1.06
C LEU A 65 29.98 16.79 -0.88
N SER A 66 31.13 17.29 -0.45
CA SER A 66 31.42 18.74 -0.33
C SER A 66 31.52 19.43 -1.69
N VAL A 67 31.67 18.68 -2.78
CA VAL A 67 31.62 19.20 -4.15
C VAL A 67 30.18 19.17 -4.67
N ALA A 68 29.74 20.26 -5.29
CA ALA A 68 28.42 20.34 -5.91
C ALA A 68 28.25 19.29 -7.03
N GLN A 69 27.08 18.67 -7.11
CA GLN A 69 26.74 17.73 -8.17
C GLN A 69 26.38 18.45 -9.47
N PRO A 70 26.52 17.78 -10.64
CA PRO A 70 25.97 18.31 -11.87
C PRO A 70 24.44 18.47 -11.77
N PRO A 71 23.82 19.40 -12.52
CA PRO A 71 22.37 19.63 -12.46
C PRO A 71 21.50 18.40 -12.78
N THR A 72 22.08 17.37 -13.38
CA THR A 72 21.40 16.15 -13.79
C THR A 72 21.28 15.10 -12.68
N GLU A 73 22.01 15.24 -11.57
CA GLU A 73 22.10 14.22 -10.52
C GLU A 73 22.05 14.87 -9.12
N THR A 74 21.27 14.29 -8.20
CA THR A 74 21.28 14.74 -6.79
C THR A 74 22.38 14.03 -6.00
N HIS A 75 22.80 14.62 -4.87
CA HIS A 75 23.73 13.93 -3.95
C HIS A 75 23.20 12.58 -3.49
N PHE A 76 21.87 12.45 -3.32
CA PHE A 76 21.26 11.18 -2.94
C PHE A 76 21.36 10.14 -4.06
N GLN A 77 21.09 10.51 -5.31
CA GLN A 77 21.26 9.62 -6.47
C GLN A 77 22.72 9.15 -6.59
N TYR A 78 23.68 10.05 -6.38
CA TYR A 78 25.10 9.73 -6.35
C TYR A 78 25.44 8.69 -5.26
N LEU A 79 24.91 8.86 -4.04
CA LEU A 79 25.09 7.92 -2.94
C LEU A 79 24.50 6.54 -3.27
N VAL A 80 23.29 6.49 -3.81
CA VAL A 80 22.67 5.24 -4.28
C VAL A 80 23.54 4.57 -5.35
N GLY A 81 24.14 5.35 -6.27
CA GLY A 81 25.12 4.88 -7.24
C GLY A 81 26.39 4.31 -6.61
N CYS A 82 26.91 4.93 -5.55
CA CYS A 82 28.07 4.42 -4.80
C CYS A 82 27.77 3.08 -4.13
N TYR A 83 26.59 2.93 -3.54
CA TYR A 83 26.16 1.66 -2.96
C TYR A 83 26.05 0.59 -4.05
N ARG A 84 25.46 0.91 -5.21
CA ARG A 84 25.35 -0.02 -6.34
C ARG A 84 26.72 -0.51 -6.80
N ARG A 85 27.67 0.41 -7.04
CA ARG A 85 29.03 0.05 -7.44
C ARG A 85 29.74 -0.77 -6.37
N SER A 86 29.56 -0.44 -5.08
CA SER A 86 30.11 -1.24 -3.97
C SER A 86 29.57 -2.67 -3.97
N TYR A 87 28.25 -2.81 -4.14
CA TYR A 87 27.58 -4.11 -4.23
C TYR A 87 28.07 -4.92 -5.43
N GLU A 88 28.18 -4.30 -6.60
CA GLU A 88 28.71 -4.95 -7.81
C GLU A 88 30.16 -5.41 -7.66
N GLU A 89 31.03 -4.59 -7.07
CA GLU A 89 32.43 -4.98 -6.79
C GLU A 89 32.49 -6.13 -5.78
N SER A 90 31.62 -6.15 -4.76
CA SER A 90 31.56 -7.24 -3.76
C SER A 90 31.18 -8.60 -4.38
N ARG A 91 30.48 -8.59 -5.52
CA ARG A 91 30.05 -9.79 -6.23
C ARG A 91 31.09 -10.33 -7.20
N LYS A 92 32.17 -9.59 -7.47
CA LYS A 92 33.24 -10.02 -8.38
C LYS A 92 34.12 -11.06 -7.71
N THR A 93 34.41 -12.13 -8.42
CA THR A 93 35.31 -13.18 -7.93
C THR A 93 36.75 -12.69 -7.95
N VAL A 94 37.38 -12.58 -6.78
CA VAL A 94 38.79 -12.23 -6.64
C VAL A 94 39.59 -13.50 -6.33
N ARG A 95 40.58 -13.83 -7.17
CA ARG A 95 41.40 -15.04 -7.00
C ARG A 95 42.42 -14.93 -5.86
N ASP A 96 42.89 -13.72 -5.61
CA ASP A 96 43.85 -13.42 -4.56
C ASP A 96 43.12 -13.27 -3.22
N LYS A 97 43.51 -14.08 -2.22
CA LYS A 97 42.84 -14.13 -0.90
C LYS A 97 42.99 -12.83 -0.12
N ASP A 98 44.17 -12.21 -0.16
CA ASP A 98 44.44 -10.96 0.57
C ASP A 98 43.60 -9.83 -0.03
N MET A 99 43.55 -9.77 -1.36
CA MET A 99 42.69 -8.81 -2.06
C MET A 99 41.21 -9.09 -1.87
N SER A 100 40.80 -10.36 -1.76
CA SER A 100 39.40 -10.73 -1.53
C SER A 100 38.90 -10.21 -0.18
N GLN A 101 39.73 -10.30 0.87
CA GLN A 101 39.39 -9.75 2.18
C GLN A 101 39.29 -8.23 2.13
N VAL A 102 40.26 -7.55 1.50
CA VAL A 102 40.23 -6.09 1.38
C VAL A 102 39.05 -5.61 0.55
N VAL A 103 38.68 -6.31 -0.53
CA VAL A 103 37.47 -5.99 -1.31
C VAL A 103 36.22 -6.12 -0.43
N PHE A 104 36.12 -7.18 0.36
CA PHE A 104 35.00 -7.36 1.29
C PHE A 104 34.95 -6.23 2.33
N ASP A 105 36.06 -5.88 2.96
CA ASP A 105 36.13 -4.84 3.99
C ASP A 105 35.81 -3.45 3.42
N VAL A 106 36.43 -3.09 2.29
CA VAL A 106 36.21 -1.80 1.61
C VAL A 106 34.77 -1.68 1.13
N THR A 107 34.20 -2.70 0.50
CA THR A 107 32.82 -2.64 -0.01
C THR A 107 31.80 -2.60 1.13
N THR A 108 32.03 -3.36 2.19
CA THR A 108 31.16 -3.36 3.40
C THR A 108 31.17 -1.99 4.07
N LEU A 109 32.35 -1.43 4.34
CA LEU A 109 32.49 -0.12 4.96
C LEU A 109 31.94 0.99 4.05
N SER A 110 32.16 0.91 2.73
CA SER A 110 31.61 1.87 1.76
C SER A 110 30.07 1.86 1.81
N CYS A 111 29.43 0.69 1.83
CA CYS A 111 27.98 0.57 1.98
C CYS A 111 27.47 1.21 3.29
N GLN A 112 28.14 0.94 4.41
CA GLN A 112 27.78 1.50 5.72
C GLN A 112 27.90 3.03 5.74
N LEU A 113 29.00 3.58 5.22
CA LEU A 113 29.21 5.02 5.10
C LEU A 113 28.15 5.65 4.19
N VAL A 114 27.92 5.08 3.02
CA VAL A 114 26.90 5.59 2.07
C VAL A 114 25.52 5.62 2.71
N VAL A 115 25.13 4.60 3.48
CA VAL A 115 23.85 4.57 4.21
C VAL A 115 23.82 5.67 5.29
N ASN A 116 24.88 5.82 6.08
CA ASN A 116 24.97 6.85 7.11
C ASN A 116 24.82 8.27 6.52
N TYR A 117 25.63 8.58 5.50
CA TYR A 117 25.62 9.87 4.84
C TYR A 117 24.31 10.12 4.08
N SER A 118 23.63 9.06 3.60
CA SER A 118 22.29 9.17 3.03
C SER A 118 21.27 9.66 4.08
N GLY A 119 21.31 9.14 5.31
CA GLY A 119 20.43 9.65 6.37
C GLY A 119 20.75 11.08 6.79
N LEU A 120 22.03 11.45 6.87
CA LEU A 120 22.44 12.83 7.13
C LEU A 120 21.96 13.79 6.04
N LEU A 121 22.09 13.40 4.77
CA LEU A 121 21.69 14.20 3.62
C LEU A 121 20.18 14.42 3.56
N LEU A 122 19.39 13.40 3.91
CA LEU A 122 17.93 13.41 3.87
C LEU A 122 17.31 14.06 5.11
N ASN A 123 18.02 14.09 6.23
CA ASN A 123 17.55 14.71 7.47
C ASN A 123 17.53 16.25 7.30
N PRO A 124 16.37 16.92 7.45
CA PRO A 124 16.25 18.37 7.28
C PRO A 124 17.24 19.20 8.11
N ASP A 125 17.56 18.74 9.33
CA ASP A 125 18.45 19.47 10.25
C ASP A 125 19.91 19.45 9.80
N MET A 126 20.31 18.40 9.07
CA MET A 126 21.70 18.16 8.63
C MET A 126 21.88 18.37 7.12
N ALA A 127 20.79 18.59 6.38
CA ALA A 127 20.81 18.71 4.92
C ALA A 127 21.68 19.87 4.40
N ALA A 128 21.87 20.91 5.20
CA ALA A 128 22.71 22.08 4.90
C ALA A 128 24.22 21.81 5.01
N MET A 129 24.65 20.64 5.50
CA MET A 129 26.06 20.26 5.58
C MET A 129 26.71 20.08 4.20
N PHE A 130 25.92 19.83 3.15
CA PHE A 130 26.40 19.61 1.79
C PHE A 130 25.69 20.54 0.79
N PRO A 131 26.35 20.96 -0.30
CA PRO A 131 25.81 21.90 -1.28
C PRO A 131 24.77 21.26 -2.21
N GLN A 132 23.61 20.89 -1.67
CA GLN A 132 22.47 20.33 -2.41
C GLN A 132 21.73 21.40 -3.21
N SER A 133 21.03 21.00 -4.28
CA SER A 133 20.11 21.89 -5.00
C SER A 133 18.90 22.26 -4.13
N GLU A 134 18.30 23.43 -4.37
CA GLU A 134 17.11 23.87 -3.65
C GLU A 134 15.94 22.87 -3.77
N GLU A 135 15.81 22.22 -4.93
CA GLU A 135 14.81 21.18 -5.16
C GLU A 135 15.03 19.96 -4.26
N ALA A 136 16.28 19.50 -4.12
CA ALA A 136 16.64 18.38 -3.25
C ALA A 136 16.39 18.70 -1.77
N LEU A 137 16.76 19.92 -1.34
CA LEU A 137 16.49 20.39 0.02
C LEU A 137 14.99 20.46 0.33
N ARG A 138 14.17 20.96 -0.61
CA ARG A 138 12.71 21.01 -0.45
C ARG A 138 12.10 19.62 -0.37
N ARG A 139 12.63 18.66 -1.14
CA ARG A 139 12.17 17.26 -1.14
C ARG A 139 12.59 16.54 0.14
N GLY A 140 13.77 16.84 0.68
CA GLY A 140 14.28 16.22 1.89
C GLY A 140 14.21 14.69 1.81
N PRO A 141 13.60 13.99 2.79
CA PRO A 141 13.47 12.54 2.76
C PRO A 141 12.70 11.99 1.55
N CYS A 142 11.81 12.78 0.94
CA CYS A 142 11.01 12.34 -0.21
C CYS A 142 11.83 12.06 -1.47
N GLN A 143 13.12 12.42 -1.51
CA GLN A 143 14.04 11.94 -2.56
C GLN A 143 14.10 10.40 -2.64
N LEU A 144 13.80 9.68 -1.54
CA LEU A 144 13.67 8.22 -1.53
C LEU A 144 12.54 7.71 -2.44
N VAL A 145 11.46 8.48 -2.60
CA VAL A 145 10.28 8.09 -3.38
C VAL A 145 10.64 7.79 -4.83
N ASP A 146 11.58 8.57 -5.40
CA ASP A 146 11.98 8.47 -6.80
C ASP A 146 12.64 7.11 -7.11
N HIS A 147 13.42 6.59 -6.16
CA HIS A 147 14.06 5.28 -6.26
C HIS A 147 13.16 4.12 -5.85
N LEU A 148 12.20 4.36 -4.93
CA LEU A 148 11.23 3.35 -4.48
C LEU A 148 10.11 3.11 -5.49
N SER A 149 9.66 4.17 -6.17
CA SER A 149 8.56 4.15 -7.14
C SER A 149 9.03 4.07 -8.59
N CYS A 150 10.29 3.70 -8.81
CA CYS A 150 10.94 3.64 -10.12
C CYS A 150 10.06 2.88 -11.12
N SER A 151 9.81 3.52 -12.26
CA SER A 151 9.11 2.96 -13.42
C SER A 151 10.08 2.96 -14.61
N SER A 152 9.76 2.23 -15.67
CA SER A 152 10.59 2.15 -16.88
C SER A 152 10.88 3.51 -17.54
N SER A 153 10.15 4.56 -17.14
CA SER A 153 10.24 5.93 -17.64
C SER A 153 10.91 6.93 -16.68
N SER A 154 11.34 6.52 -15.48
CA SER A 154 12.02 7.43 -14.53
C SER A 154 13.52 7.51 -14.81
N SER A 155 14.10 8.69 -14.62
CA SER A 155 15.55 8.90 -14.67
C SER A 155 16.28 8.28 -13.46
N ALA A 156 15.58 8.11 -12.35
CA ALA A 156 16.10 7.43 -11.16
C ALA A 156 16.10 5.92 -11.35
N GLU A 157 17.22 5.27 -10.98
CA GLU A 157 17.36 3.82 -10.94
C GLU A 157 16.79 3.22 -9.63
N PRO A 158 16.31 1.97 -9.62
CA PRO A 158 15.78 1.36 -8.40
C PRO A 158 16.86 1.22 -7.31
N LEU A 159 16.43 1.23 -6.05
CA LEU A 159 17.34 1.01 -4.92
C LEU A 159 18.07 -0.35 -5.07
N PRO A 160 19.41 -0.39 -4.91
CA PRO A 160 20.15 -1.64 -4.92
C PRO A 160 19.70 -2.58 -3.80
N ALA A 161 19.81 -3.89 -4.03
CA ALA A 161 19.46 -4.91 -3.05
C ALA A 161 20.23 -4.71 -1.73
N GLY A 162 19.54 -4.78 -0.60
CA GLY A 162 20.13 -4.61 0.73
C GLY A 162 20.26 -3.16 1.19
N PHE A 163 20.15 -2.16 0.30
CA PHE A 163 20.28 -0.75 0.69
C PHE A 163 19.19 -0.37 1.70
N LEU A 164 17.93 -0.66 1.38
CA LEU A 164 16.80 -0.28 2.21
C LEU A 164 16.84 -1.00 3.56
N GLU A 165 17.21 -2.28 3.58
CA GLU A 165 17.36 -3.06 4.82
C GLU A 165 18.47 -2.50 5.72
N GLN A 166 19.63 -2.14 5.15
CA GLN A 166 20.72 -1.51 5.90
C GLN A 166 20.33 -0.10 6.39
N PHE A 167 19.66 0.68 5.54
CA PHE A 167 19.15 2.01 5.88
C PHE A 167 18.19 1.94 7.07
N VAL A 168 17.19 1.08 7.00
CA VAL A 168 16.24 0.89 8.09
C VAL A 168 16.95 0.39 9.35
N ALA A 169 17.83 -0.61 9.25
CA ALA A 169 18.56 -1.14 10.40
C ALA A 169 19.45 -0.09 11.09
N ARG A 170 20.04 0.83 10.32
CA ARG A 170 20.88 1.91 10.85
C ARG A 170 20.07 2.97 11.59
N PHE A 171 18.90 3.33 11.09
CA PHE A 171 18.10 4.44 11.61
C PHE A 171 16.96 4.02 12.54
N ASP A 172 16.69 2.73 12.74
CA ASP A 172 15.58 2.19 13.55
C ASP A 172 15.45 2.86 14.94
N ASN A 173 16.58 3.18 15.58
CA ASN A 173 16.64 3.86 16.88
C ASN A 173 17.19 5.29 16.81
N ASP A 174 17.32 5.84 15.60
CA ASP A 174 18.02 7.10 15.30
C ASP A 174 17.22 7.92 14.28
N GLY A 175 15.94 8.18 14.60
CA GLY A 175 15.10 9.09 13.81
C GLY A 175 14.50 8.52 12.53
N LEU A 176 14.37 7.19 12.38
CA LEU A 176 13.74 6.55 11.20
C LEU A 176 12.36 7.15 10.87
N GLU A 177 11.57 7.49 11.89
CA GLU A 177 10.22 8.05 11.71
C GLU A 177 10.23 9.38 10.96
N ALA A 178 11.20 10.27 11.26
CA ALA A 178 11.34 11.55 10.61
C ALA A 178 11.77 11.41 9.13
N LEU A 179 12.49 10.33 8.81
CA LEU A 179 12.93 10.02 7.45
C LEU A 179 11.81 9.33 6.64
N LEU A 180 11.07 8.40 7.21
CA LEU A 180 10.12 7.58 6.47
C LEU A 180 8.67 8.06 6.51
N ASN A 181 8.20 8.77 7.55
CA ASN A 181 6.81 9.27 7.58
C ASN A 181 6.48 10.21 6.40
N PRO A 182 7.35 11.17 6.01
CA PRO A 182 7.12 11.99 4.83
C PRO A 182 7.05 11.16 3.54
N VAL A 183 7.93 10.16 3.42
CA VAL A 183 7.98 9.22 2.27
C VAL A 183 6.68 8.43 2.18
N LEU A 184 6.21 7.85 3.29
CA LEU A 184 4.94 7.11 3.34
C LEU A 184 3.75 7.98 2.95
N SER A 185 3.69 9.19 3.49
CA SER A 185 2.64 10.18 3.18
C SER A 185 2.65 10.55 1.69
N GLU A 186 3.83 10.73 1.09
CA GLU A 186 3.95 11.05 -0.33
C GLU A 186 3.56 9.88 -1.24
N LEU A 187 3.97 8.66 -0.90
CA LEU A 187 3.57 7.45 -1.63
C LEU A 187 2.05 7.27 -1.63
N ALA A 188 1.39 7.53 -0.49
CA ALA A 188 -0.07 7.50 -0.43
C ALA A 188 -0.71 8.61 -1.30
N LYS A 189 -0.20 9.84 -1.21
CA LYS A 189 -0.71 10.99 -1.95
C LYS A 189 -0.56 10.85 -3.46
N SER A 190 0.49 10.18 -3.93
CA SER A 190 0.72 9.99 -5.37
C SER A 190 -0.39 9.17 -6.05
N ALA A 191 -1.13 8.35 -5.31
CA ALA A 191 -2.27 7.58 -5.81
C ALA A 191 -3.63 8.32 -5.76
N TYR A 192 -3.70 9.55 -5.21
CA TYR A 192 -4.96 10.23 -4.92
C TYR A 192 -5.86 10.46 -6.15
N ASN A 193 -5.26 10.78 -7.29
CA ASN A 193 -5.96 11.07 -8.55
C ASN A 193 -5.49 10.14 -9.67
N VAL A 194 -5.26 8.87 -9.37
CA VAL A 194 -4.74 7.89 -10.32
C VAL A 194 -5.84 6.91 -10.72
N SER A 195 -5.96 6.68 -12.03
CA SER A 195 -6.86 5.66 -12.56
C SER A 195 -6.17 4.30 -12.64
N PRO A 196 -6.90 3.21 -12.93
CA PRO A 196 -6.30 1.90 -13.20
C PRO A 196 -5.34 1.88 -14.40
N LEU A 197 -5.32 2.93 -15.23
CA LEU A 197 -4.40 3.07 -16.36
C LEU A 197 -3.20 3.96 -16.01
N GLY A 198 -3.18 4.55 -14.82
CA GLY A 198 -2.13 5.46 -14.35
C GLY A 198 -1.07 4.77 -13.51
N PRO A 199 -0.09 5.54 -13.01
CA PRO A 199 1.14 4.99 -12.43
C PRO A 199 0.99 4.60 -10.94
N PHE A 200 0.00 3.77 -10.57
CA PHE A 200 -0.19 3.36 -9.18
C PHE A 200 0.82 2.29 -8.71
N HIS A 201 1.42 1.52 -9.63
CA HIS A 201 2.32 0.41 -9.29
C HIS A 201 3.54 0.85 -8.50
N GLY A 202 4.11 2.01 -8.81
CA GLY A 202 5.31 2.52 -8.12
C GLY A 202 5.04 2.67 -6.62
N ALA A 203 3.99 3.39 -6.25
CA ALA A 203 3.59 3.58 -4.86
C ALA A 203 3.22 2.26 -4.18
N LEU A 204 2.46 1.40 -4.85
CA LEU A 204 2.04 0.11 -4.31
C LEU A 204 3.24 -0.82 -4.03
N ASN A 205 4.16 -0.93 -4.98
CA ASN A 205 5.36 -1.76 -4.86
C ASN A 205 6.30 -1.23 -3.78
N ALA A 206 6.48 0.09 -3.70
CA ALA A 206 7.25 0.73 -2.64
C ALA A 206 6.69 0.39 -1.25
N LEU A 207 5.38 0.54 -1.05
CA LEU A 207 4.74 0.17 0.21
C LEU A 207 4.85 -1.33 0.50
N CYS A 208 4.73 -2.19 -0.51
CA CYS A 208 4.97 -3.62 -0.36
C CYS A 208 6.40 -3.92 0.13
N GLN A 209 7.42 -3.30 -0.48
CA GLN A 209 8.82 -3.47 -0.07
C GLN A 209 9.03 -2.99 1.37
N LEU A 210 8.56 -1.78 1.69
CA LEU A 210 8.64 -1.19 3.03
C LEU A 210 7.94 -2.08 4.07
N SER A 211 6.74 -2.57 3.78
CA SER A 211 6.00 -3.46 4.68
C SER A 211 6.64 -4.83 4.89
N GLY A 212 7.59 -5.23 4.02
CA GLY A 212 8.36 -6.46 4.17
C GLY A 212 9.41 -6.39 5.27
N ILE A 213 9.81 -5.18 5.68
CA ILE A 213 10.82 -4.95 6.71
C ILE A 213 10.10 -4.72 8.06
N PRO A 214 10.37 -5.50 9.12
CA PRO A 214 9.61 -5.43 10.37
C PRO A 214 9.54 -4.04 11.04
N ALA A 215 10.67 -3.31 11.09
CA ALA A 215 10.72 -1.96 11.66
C ALA A 215 9.82 -0.98 10.89
N THR A 216 9.88 -1.01 9.57
CA THR A 216 9.05 -0.17 8.71
C THR A 216 7.59 -0.61 8.71
N ALA A 217 7.29 -1.91 8.81
CA ALA A 217 5.93 -2.40 8.97
C ALA A 217 5.27 -1.86 10.25
N LYS A 218 6.03 -1.81 11.36
CA LYS A 218 5.59 -1.14 12.59
C LYS A 218 5.33 0.35 12.34
N LEU A 219 6.27 1.04 11.69
CA LEU A 219 6.14 2.46 11.38
C LEU A 219 4.91 2.78 10.51
N ILE A 220 4.62 1.95 9.50
CA ILE A 220 3.42 2.10 8.65
C ILE A 220 2.14 2.03 9.49
N LEU A 221 2.07 1.12 10.46
CA LEU A 221 0.91 0.94 11.33
C LEU A 221 0.79 2.03 12.41
N ASP A 222 1.93 2.59 12.83
CA ASP A 222 2.01 3.68 13.82
C ASP A 222 1.86 5.07 13.16
N HIS A 223 1.88 5.14 11.83
CA HIS A 223 1.78 6.37 11.07
C HIS A 223 0.50 7.15 11.41
N PRO A 224 0.54 8.48 11.61
CA PRO A 224 -0.64 9.28 11.96
C PRO A 224 -1.78 9.18 10.92
N GLU A 225 -1.42 9.08 9.63
CA GLU A 225 -2.39 8.90 8.54
C GLU A 225 -2.82 7.43 8.36
N TRP A 226 -2.30 6.43 9.12
CA TRP A 226 -2.83 5.06 9.04
C TRP A 226 -4.30 5.03 9.44
N MET A 227 -4.61 5.59 10.61
CA MET A 227 -5.95 5.69 11.17
C MET A 227 -6.24 7.13 11.61
N PRO A 228 -6.47 8.06 10.67
CA PRO A 228 -6.69 9.46 10.99
C PRO A 228 -8.01 9.66 11.75
N GLU A 229 -8.11 10.79 12.46
CA GLU A 229 -9.38 11.26 12.99
C GLU A 229 -10.25 11.79 11.86
N VAL A 230 -11.36 11.10 11.60
CA VAL A 230 -12.26 11.32 10.46
C VAL A 230 -13.69 11.19 10.92
N LYS A 231 -14.57 12.01 10.32
CA LYS A 231 -16.00 12.05 10.69
C LYS A 231 -16.82 10.98 9.99
N ASN A 232 -16.42 10.62 8.77
CA ASN A 232 -17.24 9.81 7.89
C ASN A 232 -16.39 8.92 6.96
N GLY A 233 -17.06 8.06 6.20
CA GLY A 233 -16.40 7.10 5.33
C GLY A 233 -15.60 7.73 4.20
N ARG A 234 -16.03 8.89 3.70
CA ARG A 234 -15.33 9.61 2.63
C ARG A 234 -14.03 10.21 3.10
N GLU A 235 -14.01 10.86 4.26
CA GLU A 235 -12.77 11.38 4.85
C GLU A 235 -11.78 10.24 5.11
N MET A 236 -12.27 9.06 5.54
CA MET A 236 -11.44 7.87 5.71
C MET A 236 -10.78 7.43 4.40
N GLU A 237 -11.52 7.43 3.28
CA GLU A 237 -10.97 7.13 1.95
C GLU A 237 -9.90 8.13 1.50
N LEU A 238 -10.07 9.42 1.78
CA LEU A 238 -9.19 10.46 1.24
C LEU A 238 -7.96 10.75 2.12
N ARG A 239 -8.08 10.56 3.44
CA ARG A 239 -7.03 10.95 4.41
C ARG A 239 -6.25 9.78 4.98
N SER A 240 -6.76 8.55 4.85
CA SER A 240 -6.01 7.38 5.35
C SER A 240 -4.91 6.97 4.38
N LEU A 241 -3.82 6.41 4.89
CA LEU A 241 -2.63 6.04 4.15
C LEU A 241 -2.94 5.04 3.01
N LEU A 242 -3.84 4.08 3.25
CA LEU A 242 -4.26 3.10 2.25
C LEU A 242 -5.43 3.57 1.38
N GLY A 243 -6.11 4.64 1.79
CA GLY A 243 -7.32 5.15 1.17
C GLY A 243 -7.17 5.45 -0.33
N PRO A 244 -6.20 6.29 -0.73
CA PRO A 244 -5.93 6.62 -2.12
C PRO A 244 -5.71 5.39 -3.02
N LEU A 245 -4.89 4.43 -2.59
CA LEU A 245 -4.63 3.21 -3.36
C LEU A 245 -5.86 2.30 -3.46
N MET A 246 -6.62 2.17 -2.36
CA MET A 246 -7.87 1.41 -2.36
C MET A 246 -8.92 2.04 -3.28
N LYS A 247 -8.89 3.36 -3.49
CA LYS A 247 -9.83 4.08 -4.35
C LYS A 247 -9.62 3.83 -5.86
N VAL A 248 -8.39 3.53 -6.31
CA VAL A 248 -8.03 3.38 -7.73
C VAL A 248 -8.95 2.39 -8.44
N ASN A 249 -9.89 2.90 -9.26
CA ASN A 249 -10.91 2.08 -9.91
C ASN A 249 -11.45 2.74 -11.19
N CYS A 250 -12.16 1.98 -12.02
CA CYS A 250 -12.88 2.50 -13.19
C CYS A 250 -14.33 2.91 -12.88
N LEU A 251 -14.82 2.63 -11.68
CA LEU A 251 -16.17 3.02 -11.25
C LEU A 251 -16.27 4.54 -11.08
N PRO A 252 -17.36 5.17 -11.53
CA PRO A 252 -17.56 6.61 -11.35
C PRO A 252 -17.50 7.04 -9.88
N ASP A 253 -16.80 8.15 -9.64
CA ASP A 253 -16.75 8.88 -8.38
C ASP A 253 -16.93 10.37 -8.69
N TRP A 254 -17.31 11.18 -7.69
CA TRP A 254 -17.55 12.61 -7.91
C TRP A 254 -16.29 13.38 -8.36
N HIS A 255 -15.10 12.94 -7.93
CA HIS A 255 -13.81 13.49 -8.39
C HIS A 255 -13.37 12.93 -9.76
N GLY A 256 -14.18 12.11 -10.41
CA GLY A 256 -13.82 11.37 -11.61
C GLY A 256 -13.11 10.04 -11.32
N THR A 257 -12.59 9.41 -12.38
CA THR A 257 -11.94 8.08 -12.32
C THR A 257 -10.42 8.15 -12.22
N GLY A 258 -9.86 9.32 -11.89
CA GLY A 258 -8.43 9.56 -11.87
C GLY A 258 -7.84 9.82 -13.27
N GLN A 259 -6.52 10.00 -13.30
CA GLN A 259 -5.75 10.22 -14.52
C GLN A 259 -4.81 9.03 -14.80
N PRO A 260 -4.62 8.65 -16.09
CA PRO A 260 -5.35 9.12 -17.27
C PRO A 260 -6.81 8.63 -17.25
N SER A 261 -7.71 9.36 -17.92
CA SER A 261 -9.15 9.08 -17.85
C SER A 261 -9.51 7.74 -18.50
N VAL A 262 -10.17 6.85 -17.75
CA VAL A 262 -10.69 5.59 -18.28
C VAL A 262 -11.77 5.82 -19.34
N ASN A 263 -12.43 6.98 -19.32
CA ASN A 263 -13.51 7.30 -20.26
C ASN A 263 -12.99 7.37 -21.71
N GLU A 264 -11.72 7.73 -21.92
CA GLU A 264 -11.10 7.77 -23.24
C GLU A 264 -11.05 6.40 -23.93
N CYS A 265 -11.03 5.32 -23.16
CA CYS A 265 -11.15 3.96 -23.67
C CYS A 265 -12.53 3.66 -24.27
N PHE A 266 -13.55 4.45 -23.92
CA PHE A 266 -14.95 4.21 -24.26
C PHE A 266 -15.62 5.41 -24.94
N THR A 267 -14.84 6.36 -25.47
CA THR A 267 -15.35 7.38 -26.38
C THR A 267 -15.62 6.80 -27.77
N ASN A 268 -16.63 7.35 -28.46
CA ASN A 268 -16.99 7.02 -29.85
C ASN A 268 -17.22 5.52 -30.10
N LEU A 269 -17.91 4.83 -29.19
CA LEU A 269 -18.17 3.38 -29.28
C LEU A 269 -18.86 2.95 -30.58
N GLN A 270 -19.61 3.84 -31.24
CA GLN A 270 -20.28 3.54 -32.51
C GLN A 270 -19.31 3.40 -33.69
N THR A 271 -18.16 4.07 -33.65
CA THR A 271 -17.16 4.06 -34.74
C THR A 271 -15.92 3.23 -34.41
N ARG A 272 -15.73 2.87 -33.14
CA ARG A 272 -14.55 2.14 -32.65
C ARG A 272 -14.64 0.65 -32.99
N ARG A 273 -13.51 0.04 -33.32
CA ARG A 273 -13.46 -1.41 -33.60
C ARG A 273 -13.69 -2.19 -32.30
N GLN A 274 -14.48 -3.26 -32.38
CA GLN A 274 -14.78 -4.10 -31.22
C GLN A 274 -13.53 -4.67 -30.54
N ALA A 275 -12.48 -4.99 -31.32
CA ALA A 275 -11.21 -5.48 -30.80
C ALA A 275 -10.50 -4.44 -29.90
N ASP A 276 -10.55 -3.16 -30.25
CA ASP A 276 -9.92 -2.08 -29.46
C ASP A 276 -10.65 -1.85 -28.13
N VAL A 277 -11.99 -1.97 -28.15
CA VAL A 277 -12.83 -1.92 -26.94
C VAL A 277 -12.53 -3.10 -26.02
N TYR A 278 -12.40 -4.31 -26.58
CA TYR A 278 -12.04 -5.51 -25.82
C TYR A 278 -10.64 -5.43 -25.20
N ALA A 279 -9.66 -4.93 -25.96
CA ALA A 279 -8.32 -4.68 -25.46
C ALA A 279 -8.33 -3.72 -24.26
N SER A 280 -9.16 -2.67 -24.31
CA SER A 280 -9.34 -1.74 -23.20
C SER A 280 -9.91 -2.43 -21.95
N TYR A 281 -10.94 -3.28 -22.10
CA TYR A 281 -11.47 -4.08 -20.98
C TYR A 281 -10.40 -4.98 -20.36
N GLN A 282 -9.60 -5.66 -21.19
CA GLN A 282 -8.56 -6.55 -20.70
C GLN A 282 -7.46 -5.79 -19.95
N SER A 283 -7.01 -4.66 -20.48
CA SER A 283 -6.03 -3.81 -19.81
C SER A 283 -6.51 -3.34 -18.44
N ILE A 284 -7.73 -2.82 -18.34
CA ILE A 284 -8.29 -2.35 -17.07
C ILE A 284 -8.42 -3.50 -16.06
N ARG A 285 -8.93 -4.66 -16.49
CA ARG A 285 -9.06 -5.85 -15.62
C ARG A 285 -7.72 -6.35 -15.12
N MET A 286 -6.71 -6.39 -15.98
CA MET A 286 -5.35 -6.80 -15.62
C MET A 286 -4.77 -5.85 -14.56
N ASN A 287 -4.85 -4.54 -14.78
CA ASN A 287 -4.33 -3.56 -13.84
C ASN A 287 -5.06 -3.60 -12.49
N LEU A 288 -6.40 -3.71 -12.47
CA LEU A 288 -7.17 -3.88 -11.24
C LEU A 288 -6.84 -5.20 -10.51
N GLY A 289 -6.57 -6.28 -11.26
CA GLY A 289 -6.12 -7.55 -10.71
C GLY A 289 -4.74 -7.45 -10.05
N GLN A 290 -3.82 -6.71 -10.66
CA GLN A 290 -2.49 -6.42 -10.10
C GLN A 290 -2.61 -5.54 -8.84
N LEU A 291 -3.41 -4.47 -8.89
CA LEU A 291 -3.71 -3.62 -7.73
C LEU A 291 -4.24 -4.45 -6.56
N THR A 292 -5.27 -5.27 -6.79
CA THR A 292 -5.87 -6.14 -5.76
C THR A 292 -4.84 -7.11 -5.17
N THR A 293 -3.96 -7.65 -6.01
CA THR A 293 -2.91 -8.58 -5.57
C THR A 293 -1.85 -7.88 -4.74
N GLY A 294 -1.38 -6.71 -5.15
CA GLY A 294 -0.43 -5.91 -4.38
C GLY A 294 -1.01 -5.41 -3.06
N LEU A 295 -2.25 -4.93 -3.05
CA LEU A 295 -2.94 -4.51 -1.81
C LEU A 295 -3.10 -5.67 -0.82
N HIS A 296 -3.43 -6.86 -1.33
CA HIS A 296 -3.46 -8.06 -0.50
C HIS A 296 -2.06 -8.40 0.04
N GLN A 297 -1.01 -8.34 -0.79
CA GLN A 297 0.36 -8.61 -0.35
C GLN A 297 0.82 -7.64 0.75
N LEU A 298 0.57 -6.34 0.56
CA LEU A 298 0.82 -5.28 1.53
C LEU A 298 0.10 -5.53 2.85
N LEU A 299 -1.20 -5.81 2.84
CA LEU A 299 -1.93 -6.09 4.08
C LEU A 299 -1.48 -7.41 4.72
N ASN A 300 -1.13 -8.40 3.91
CA ASN A 300 -0.68 -9.71 4.40
C ASN A 300 0.70 -9.65 5.06
N SER A 301 1.63 -8.82 4.57
CA SER A 301 2.91 -8.58 5.25
C SER A 301 2.68 -7.90 6.60
N LEU A 302 1.81 -6.88 6.66
CA LEU A 302 1.43 -6.20 7.91
C LEU A 302 0.70 -7.11 8.92
N LEU A 303 0.06 -8.19 8.46
CA LEU A 303 -0.59 -9.20 9.32
C LEU A 303 0.35 -10.33 9.79
N LYS A 304 1.53 -10.48 9.16
CA LYS A 304 2.53 -11.52 9.45
C LYS A 304 3.59 -11.03 10.44
N LYS A 305 4.47 -11.94 10.91
CA LYS A 305 5.46 -11.70 11.99
C LYS A 305 6.23 -10.37 11.78
N GLY A 306 6.14 -9.47 12.77
CA GLY A 306 6.68 -8.11 12.73
C GLY A 306 5.59 -7.03 12.66
N GLY A 307 4.42 -7.35 12.11
CA GLY A 307 3.26 -6.45 12.04
C GLY A 307 2.14 -6.83 13.02
N ARG A 308 1.47 -5.81 13.56
CA ARG A 308 0.40 -5.96 14.54
C ARG A 308 -0.92 -6.21 13.80
N ARG A 309 -1.54 -7.37 14.02
CA ARG A 309 -2.85 -7.70 13.42
C ARG A 309 -3.94 -6.71 13.83
N GLU A 310 -3.85 -6.23 15.06
CA GLU A 310 -4.86 -5.39 15.70
C GLU A 310 -5.11 -4.07 14.94
N PRO A 311 -4.10 -3.22 14.63
CA PRO A 311 -4.29 -2.04 13.78
C PRO A 311 -4.95 -2.29 12.42
N VAL A 312 -4.67 -3.43 11.78
CA VAL A 312 -5.28 -3.78 10.48
C VAL A 312 -6.76 -4.12 10.64
N LEU A 313 -7.10 -4.93 11.65
CA LEU A 313 -8.48 -5.28 11.96
C LEU A 313 -9.29 -4.06 12.41
N GLN A 314 -8.70 -3.17 13.21
CA GLN A 314 -9.29 -1.90 13.61
C GLN A 314 -9.54 -0.99 12.41
N TRP A 315 -8.59 -0.91 11.47
CA TRP A 315 -8.76 -0.13 10.25
C TRP A 315 -9.91 -0.65 9.39
N TRP A 316 -9.98 -1.97 9.14
CA TRP A 316 -11.10 -2.58 8.42
C TRP A 316 -12.44 -2.31 9.12
N ALA A 317 -12.50 -2.52 10.43
CA ALA A 317 -13.70 -2.29 11.22
C ALA A 317 -14.18 -0.83 11.14
N LYS A 318 -13.27 0.13 11.33
CA LYS A 318 -13.56 1.57 11.27
C LYS A 318 -14.08 1.96 9.88
N VAL A 319 -13.41 1.51 8.82
CA VAL A 319 -13.85 1.74 7.43
C VAL A 319 -15.26 1.20 7.20
N ILE A 320 -15.54 -0.03 7.64
CA ILE A 320 -16.85 -0.66 7.45
C ILE A 320 -17.95 0.06 8.24
N ASN A 321 -17.70 0.39 9.51
CA ASN A 321 -18.68 1.05 10.38
C ASN A 321 -19.02 2.47 9.90
N LEU A 322 -18.01 3.26 9.52
CA LEU A 322 -18.21 4.61 8.97
C LEU A 322 -19.00 4.64 7.64
N ASN A 323 -19.16 3.48 7.01
CA ASN A 323 -19.84 3.33 5.73
C ASN A 323 -21.14 2.54 5.83
N GLY A 324 -21.72 2.40 7.02
CA GLY A 324 -23.03 1.75 7.22
C GLY A 324 -24.14 2.37 6.36
N GLY A 325 -24.07 3.66 6.05
CA GLY A 325 -25.00 4.37 5.17
C GLY A 325 -25.09 3.80 3.75
N ARG A 326 -24.09 3.04 3.28
CA ARG A 326 -24.13 2.34 1.99
C ARG A 326 -25.21 1.26 1.94
N ALA A 327 -25.68 0.75 3.08
CA ALA A 327 -26.76 -0.23 3.16
C ALA A 327 -28.16 0.36 2.90
N LYS A 328 -28.31 1.69 2.87
CA LYS A 328 -29.61 2.35 2.65
C LYS A 328 -30.12 2.06 1.23
N MET A 329 -31.45 2.00 1.07
CA MET A 329 -32.10 1.78 -0.23
C MET A 329 -31.62 2.83 -1.24
N GLN A 330 -31.68 4.11 -0.87
CA GLN A 330 -31.08 5.20 -1.63
C GLN A 330 -29.83 5.68 -0.92
N ILE A 331 -28.69 5.59 -1.60
CA ILE A 331 -27.45 6.17 -1.09
C ILE A 331 -27.55 7.69 -1.23
N GLN A 332 -27.27 8.41 -0.14
CA GLN A 332 -27.15 9.88 -0.16
C GLN A 332 -25.77 10.28 -0.67
N THR A 333 -25.44 9.91 -1.92
CA THR A 333 -24.12 10.13 -2.54
C THR A 333 -23.77 11.61 -2.66
N ILE A 334 -24.78 12.47 -2.71
CA ILE A 334 -24.67 13.94 -2.82
C ILE A 334 -24.04 14.57 -1.56
N GLN A 335 -24.18 13.94 -0.40
CA GLN A 335 -23.66 14.50 0.85
C GLN A 335 -22.18 14.17 1.09
N HIS A 336 -21.56 13.36 0.21
CA HIS A 336 -20.14 12.99 0.30
C HIS A 336 -19.71 12.42 1.67
N GLU A 337 -20.62 11.74 2.38
CA GLU A 337 -20.34 11.17 3.70
C GLU A 337 -19.80 9.74 3.63
N ILE A 338 -20.00 9.06 2.51
CA ILE A 338 -19.58 7.67 2.31
C ILE A 338 -18.41 7.57 1.32
N ALA A 339 -17.58 6.55 1.50
CA ALA A 339 -16.55 6.21 0.55
C ALA A 339 -17.14 5.84 -0.81
N SER A 340 -16.33 5.96 -1.86
CA SER A 340 -16.69 5.66 -3.24
C SER A 340 -17.00 4.18 -3.47
N HIS A 341 -17.69 3.90 -4.57
CA HIS A 341 -17.86 2.52 -5.05
C HIS A 341 -16.52 1.89 -5.44
N GLY A 342 -15.57 2.66 -6.00
CA GLY A 342 -14.24 2.18 -6.35
C GLY A 342 -13.47 1.63 -5.15
N PHE A 343 -13.47 2.38 -4.05
CA PHE A 343 -12.86 1.98 -2.79
C PHE A 343 -13.46 0.68 -2.23
N PHE A 344 -14.79 0.60 -2.12
CA PHE A 344 -15.46 -0.59 -1.60
C PHE A 344 -15.38 -1.81 -2.54
N CYS A 345 -15.24 -1.59 -3.84
CA CYS A 345 -15.00 -2.64 -4.83
C CYS A 345 -13.66 -3.33 -4.58
N ASN A 346 -12.58 -2.55 -4.43
CA ASN A 346 -11.25 -3.07 -4.16
C ASN A 346 -11.13 -3.66 -2.76
N LEU A 347 -11.71 -3.00 -1.74
CA LEU A 347 -11.73 -3.52 -0.37
C LEU A 347 -12.40 -4.91 -0.31
N SER A 348 -13.57 -5.05 -0.96
CA SER A 348 -14.26 -6.35 -1.05
C SER A 348 -13.40 -7.41 -1.74
N ALA A 349 -12.72 -7.06 -2.84
CA ALA A 349 -11.83 -7.96 -3.56
C ALA A 349 -10.67 -8.46 -2.68
N VAL A 350 -10.02 -7.54 -1.95
CA VAL A 350 -8.89 -7.85 -1.06
C VAL A 350 -9.32 -8.71 0.12
N MET A 351 -10.45 -8.38 0.75
CA MET A 351 -10.98 -9.13 1.89
C MET A 351 -11.40 -10.56 1.50
N LEU A 352 -12.02 -10.74 0.32
CA LEU A 352 -12.31 -12.07 -0.22
C LEU A 352 -11.03 -12.91 -0.42
N LYS A 353 -9.92 -12.29 -0.86
CA LYS A 353 -8.64 -13.00 -0.96
C LYS A 353 -8.12 -13.49 0.40
N PHE A 354 -8.38 -12.76 1.49
CA PHE A 354 -8.04 -13.23 2.84
C PHE A 354 -8.94 -14.38 3.31
N CYS A 355 -10.19 -14.42 2.87
CA CYS A 355 -11.10 -15.52 3.18
C CYS A 355 -10.82 -16.81 2.40
N GLY A 356 -10.33 -16.71 1.16
CA GLY A 356 -10.09 -17.86 0.28
C GLY A 356 -9.41 -19.06 0.97
N PRO A 357 -8.25 -18.89 1.65
CA PRO A 357 -7.51 -19.99 2.27
C PRO A 357 -8.23 -20.74 3.40
N PHE A 358 -9.28 -20.18 4.00
CA PHE A 358 -10.03 -20.83 5.09
C PHE A 358 -11.47 -21.17 4.74
N LEU A 359 -11.97 -20.68 3.60
CA LEU A 359 -13.25 -21.08 3.02
C LEU A 359 -13.11 -22.24 2.02
N ASP A 360 -11.89 -22.65 1.69
CA ASP A 360 -11.65 -23.90 0.95
C ASP A 360 -12.18 -25.09 1.77
N PRO A 361 -13.14 -25.88 1.24
CA PRO A 361 -13.68 -27.05 1.93
C PRO A 361 -12.62 -28.06 2.36
N THR A 362 -11.47 -28.10 1.69
CA THR A 362 -10.36 -28.99 2.03
C THR A 362 -9.48 -28.49 3.17
N SER A 363 -9.62 -27.22 3.57
CA SER A 363 -8.72 -26.59 4.54
C SER A 363 -8.94 -27.03 6.00
N GLY A 364 -10.15 -27.49 6.33
CA GLY A 364 -10.57 -27.77 7.73
C GLY A 364 -10.57 -26.53 8.64
N ARG A 365 -10.37 -25.31 8.11
CA ARG A 365 -10.24 -24.09 8.92
C ARG A 365 -11.55 -23.35 9.15
N MET A 366 -12.61 -23.75 8.46
CA MET A 366 -13.94 -23.15 8.57
C MET A 366 -14.51 -23.27 9.99
N GLU A 367 -14.13 -24.31 10.74
CA GLU A 367 -14.51 -24.52 12.14
C GLU A 367 -14.05 -23.40 13.08
N ARG A 368 -13.07 -22.58 12.67
CA ARG A 368 -12.60 -21.43 13.45
C ARG A 368 -13.51 -20.20 13.35
N ILE A 369 -14.55 -20.25 12.52
CA ILE A 369 -15.56 -19.21 12.41
C ILE A 369 -16.57 -19.45 13.52
N CYS A 370 -16.65 -18.52 14.47
CA CYS A 370 -17.55 -18.63 15.61
C CYS A 370 -18.99 -18.26 15.19
N PRO A 371 -19.97 -19.18 15.27
CA PRO A 371 -21.36 -18.89 14.88
C PRO A 371 -22.02 -17.82 15.74
N THR A 372 -21.58 -17.66 16.98
CA THR A 372 -22.14 -16.73 17.96
C THR A 372 -21.50 -15.34 17.92
N TYR A 373 -20.59 -15.06 16.98
CA TYR A 373 -19.92 -13.76 16.86
C TYR A 373 -20.90 -12.58 16.84
N VAL A 374 -22.02 -12.73 16.12
CA VAL A 374 -23.05 -11.69 15.97
C VAL A 374 -23.98 -11.56 17.18
N GLN A 375 -23.88 -12.48 18.14
CA GLN A 375 -24.71 -12.52 19.36
C GLN A 375 -24.00 -11.90 20.58
N ASP A 376 -22.72 -11.55 20.45
CA ASP A 376 -21.95 -11.00 21.54
C ASP A 376 -22.20 -9.49 21.73
N ASP A 377 -22.71 -9.13 22.91
CA ASP A 377 -22.97 -7.76 23.37
C ASP A 377 -21.71 -6.90 23.47
N SER A 378 -20.53 -7.54 23.54
CA SER A 378 -19.26 -6.83 23.41
C SER A 378 -19.08 -6.20 22.03
N GLY A 379 -19.96 -6.54 21.07
CA GLY A 379 -20.09 -5.86 19.79
C GLY A 379 -18.80 -5.95 19.00
N GLY A 380 -18.20 -7.13 18.92
CA GLY A 380 -16.86 -7.32 18.37
C GLY A 380 -16.72 -6.57 17.05
N ARG A 381 -15.87 -5.54 16.98
CA ARG A 381 -15.53 -4.64 15.85
C ARG A 381 -16.63 -4.05 14.96
N LEU A 382 -17.72 -4.73 14.66
CA LEU A 382 -18.78 -4.33 13.75
C LEU A 382 -19.95 -3.75 14.52
N ASP A 383 -20.39 -2.56 14.10
CA ASP A 383 -21.67 -2.02 14.57
C ASP A 383 -22.82 -2.67 13.80
N LEU A 384 -23.51 -3.60 14.48
CA LEU A 384 -24.62 -4.37 13.92
C LEU A 384 -25.97 -4.01 14.56
N LYS A 385 -26.03 -2.96 15.39
CA LYS A 385 -27.24 -2.64 16.18
C LYS A 385 -28.44 -2.34 15.29
N GLU A 386 -28.25 -1.49 14.29
CA GLU A 386 -29.31 -1.07 13.36
C GLU A 386 -29.44 -1.99 12.13
N VAL A 387 -28.70 -3.10 12.08
CA VAL A 387 -28.76 -4.02 10.94
C VAL A 387 -29.93 -4.98 11.10
N THR A 388 -30.89 -4.90 10.18
CA THR A 388 -32.03 -5.81 10.05
C THR A 388 -31.58 -7.27 10.10
N LYS A 389 -32.14 -8.05 11.02
CA LYS A 389 -31.85 -9.49 11.17
C LYS A 389 -32.74 -10.31 10.23
N VAL A 390 -32.31 -11.51 9.90
CA VAL A 390 -33.00 -12.39 8.93
C VAL A 390 -34.37 -12.83 9.42
N ALA A 391 -34.49 -13.19 10.70
CA ALA A 391 -35.71 -13.74 11.29
C ALA A 391 -35.87 -13.30 12.76
N ALA A 392 -35.51 -12.05 13.06
CA ALA A 392 -35.64 -11.50 14.39
C ALA A 392 -35.92 -10.00 14.33
N SER A 393 -36.80 -9.53 15.20
CA SER A 393 -36.95 -8.11 15.51
C SER A 393 -35.74 -7.58 16.28
N LEU A 394 -35.61 -6.26 16.32
CA LEU A 394 -34.57 -5.61 17.14
C LEU A 394 -34.73 -5.93 18.63
N ASP A 395 -35.99 -6.00 19.10
CA ASP A 395 -36.31 -6.30 20.49
C ASP A 395 -35.93 -7.75 20.84
N GLU A 396 -36.25 -8.72 19.98
CA GLU A 396 -35.84 -10.12 20.17
C GLU A 396 -34.31 -10.27 20.15
N ALA A 397 -33.64 -9.63 19.19
CA ALA A 397 -32.18 -9.68 19.09
C ALA A 397 -31.51 -9.04 20.31
N SER A 398 -32.01 -7.90 20.79
CA SER A 398 -31.49 -7.24 21.99
C SER A 398 -31.71 -8.07 23.25
N ALA A 399 -32.84 -8.80 23.33
CA ALA A 399 -33.11 -9.72 24.43
C ALA A 399 -32.14 -10.92 24.46
N TRP A 400 -31.68 -11.43 23.31
CA TRP A 400 -30.69 -12.51 23.23
C TRP A 400 -29.28 -12.07 23.63
N VAL A 401 -28.98 -10.78 23.46
CA VAL A 401 -27.67 -10.19 23.71
C VAL A 401 -27.54 -9.72 25.17
N ASP A 402 -28.66 -9.46 25.87
CA ASP A 402 -28.67 -9.05 27.28
C ASP A 402 -27.99 -10.10 28.17
N LYS A 403 -26.90 -9.69 28.84
CA LYS A 403 -26.11 -10.53 29.76
C LYS A 403 -26.94 -11.13 30.90
N ARG A 404 -28.08 -10.53 31.25
CA ARG A 404 -29.03 -11.06 32.24
C ARG A 404 -29.76 -12.32 31.75
N ASN A 405 -29.77 -12.58 30.44
CA ASN A 405 -30.35 -13.77 29.83
C ASN A 405 -29.31 -14.87 29.52
N ALA A 406 -28.03 -14.68 29.85
CA ALA A 406 -26.99 -15.67 29.57
C ALA A 406 -27.27 -17.06 30.20
N SER A 407 -27.83 -17.10 31.43
CA SER A 407 -28.24 -18.38 32.03
C SER A 407 -29.43 -19.00 31.30
N ARG A 408 -30.41 -18.18 30.88
CA ARG A 408 -31.59 -18.65 30.13
C ARG A 408 -31.23 -19.18 28.75
N ILE A 409 -30.23 -18.59 28.09
CA ILE A 409 -29.71 -19.05 26.81
C ILE A 409 -28.97 -20.39 26.98
N ALA A 410 -28.16 -20.52 28.04
CA ALA A 410 -27.53 -21.80 28.38
C ALA A 410 -28.57 -22.90 28.69
N ASP A 411 -29.64 -22.55 29.41
CA ASP A 411 -30.75 -23.47 29.71
C ASP A 411 -31.51 -23.89 28.44
N LEU A 412 -31.78 -22.95 27.53
CA LEU A 412 -32.42 -23.21 26.23
C LEU A 412 -31.54 -24.09 25.32
N GLN A 413 -30.24 -23.80 25.23
CA GLN A 413 -29.30 -24.61 24.45
C GLN A 413 -29.16 -26.03 25.03
N ALA A 414 -29.13 -26.18 26.35
CA ALA A 414 -29.16 -27.48 27.00
C ALA A 414 -30.47 -28.24 26.70
N SER A 415 -31.61 -27.55 26.67
CA SER A 415 -32.90 -28.16 26.32
C SER A 415 -32.98 -28.57 24.84
N ALA A 416 -32.45 -27.76 23.93
CA ALA A 416 -32.41 -28.07 22.50
C ALA A 416 -31.49 -29.26 22.19
N ALA A 417 -30.30 -29.31 22.82
CA ALA A 417 -29.39 -30.44 22.70
C ALA A 417 -29.98 -31.74 23.28
N LEU A 418 -30.83 -31.65 24.33
CA LEU A 418 -31.55 -32.79 24.87
C LEU A 418 -32.62 -33.30 23.88
N ILE A 419 -33.37 -32.39 23.24
CA ILE A 419 -34.38 -32.74 22.23
C ILE A 419 -33.71 -33.40 21.02
N GLU A 420 -32.64 -32.82 20.49
CA GLU A 420 -31.89 -33.39 19.37
C GLU A 420 -31.34 -34.78 19.70
N ARG A 421 -30.84 -34.98 20.93
CA ARG A 421 -30.39 -36.29 21.42
C ARG A 421 -31.53 -37.31 21.52
N GLN A 422 -32.70 -36.88 21.98
CA GLN A 422 -33.91 -37.73 22.02
C GLN A 422 -34.43 -38.07 20.62
N GLU A 423 -34.32 -37.15 19.65
CA GLU A 423 -34.69 -37.40 18.26
C GLU A 423 -33.72 -38.36 17.57
N LEU A 424 -32.42 -38.24 17.82
CA LEU A 424 -31.38 -39.17 17.35
C LEU A 424 -31.56 -40.58 17.94
N GLU A 425 -31.93 -40.68 19.22
CA GLU A 425 -32.28 -41.94 19.88
C GLU A 425 -33.55 -42.57 19.29
N ARG A 426 -34.58 -41.77 19.00
CA ARG A 426 -35.80 -42.23 18.30
C ARG A 426 -35.54 -42.67 16.86
N ALA A 427 -34.55 -42.06 16.20
CA ALA A 427 -34.11 -42.43 14.86
C ALA A 427 -33.17 -43.66 14.81
N GLY A 428 -32.86 -44.28 15.96
CA GLY A 428 -32.06 -45.51 16.04
C GLY A 428 -30.57 -45.32 15.75
N VAL A 429 -30.07 -44.09 15.85
CA VAL A 429 -28.64 -43.78 15.64
C VAL A 429 -27.87 -44.05 16.93
N ALA A 430 -26.90 -44.98 16.88
CA ALA A 430 -26.11 -45.37 18.06
C ALA A 430 -25.27 -44.19 18.60
N PRO A 431 -25.15 -44.02 19.93
CA PRO A 431 -24.42 -42.92 20.56
C PRO A 431 -22.91 -43.17 20.42
N GLY A 432 -22.33 -42.73 19.31
CA GLY A 432 -20.89 -42.84 19.06
C GLY A 432 -20.40 -42.26 17.74
N THR A 433 -21.29 -41.95 16.79
CA THR A 433 -20.90 -41.54 15.43
C THR A 433 -21.01 -40.04 15.15
N VAL A 434 -21.44 -39.22 16.13
CA VAL A 434 -21.52 -37.76 15.95
C VAL A 434 -20.73 -37.10 17.07
N ALA A 435 -19.56 -36.56 16.72
CA ALA A 435 -18.80 -35.68 17.59
C ALA A 435 -19.57 -34.36 17.71
N LEU A 436 -20.49 -34.26 18.67
CA LEU A 436 -21.03 -32.98 19.09
C LEU A 436 -19.90 -32.22 19.78
N SER A 437 -19.33 -31.24 19.07
CA SER A 437 -18.44 -30.26 19.66
C SER A 437 -19.23 -29.50 20.72
N THR A 438 -18.95 -29.82 21.98
CA THR A 438 -19.42 -29.06 23.12
C THR A 438 -18.83 -27.66 23.00
N ALA A 439 -19.65 -26.71 22.54
CA ALA A 439 -19.29 -25.29 22.54
C ALA A 439 -18.97 -24.91 23.99
N SER A 440 -17.69 -24.64 24.23
CA SER A 440 -17.15 -24.35 25.55
C SER A 440 -17.81 -23.12 26.13
N SER A 441 -18.34 -23.31 27.33
CA SER A 441 -18.84 -22.32 28.27
C SER A 441 -17.98 -21.04 28.38
N SER A 442 -18.67 -19.91 28.38
CA SER A 442 -18.39 -18.68 29.13
C SER A 442 -16.94 -18.45 29.60
N LYS A 443 -16.22 -17.59 28.88
CA LYS A 443 -15.12 -16.80 29.43
C LYS A 443 -15.28 -15.31 29.08
N PRO A 444 -14.85 -14.40 29.96
CA PRO A 444 -14.87 -12.98 29.69
C PRO A 444 -13.71 -12.60 28.74
N LYS A 445 -14.03 -11.80 27.71
CA LYS A 445 -13.06 -11.04 26.89
C LYS A 445 -11.94 -11.89 26.23
N GLU A 446 -12.29 -12.97 25.52
CA GLU A 446 -11.34 -13.60 24.59
C GLU A 446 -11.54 -12.99 23.19
N ASP A 447 -10.53 -12.29 22.69
CA ASP A 447 -10.52 -11.74 21.33
C ASP A 447 -10.81 -12.86 20.33
N TYR A 448 -11.76 -12.64 19.42
CA TYR A 448 -12.11 -13.61 18.39
C TYR A 448 -10.88 -13.98 17.55
N HIS A 449 -10.79 -15.24 17.15
CA HIS A 449 -9.72 -15.68 16.26
C HIS A 449 -9.79 -14.89 14.94
N PHE A 450 -8.63 -14.50 14.39
CA PHE A 450 -8.52 -13.70 13.15
C PHE A 450 -9.41 -14.21 12.00
N ILE A 451 -9.51 -15.53 11.80
CA ILE A 451 -10.39 -16.12 10.77
C ILE A 451 -11.85 -15.74 10.98
N CYS A 452 -12.34 -15.79 12.22
CA CYS A 452 -13.70 -15.39 12.57
C CYS A 452 -13.93 -13.91 12.27
N GLU A 453 -13.05 -13.03 12.76
CA GLU A 453 -13.17 -11.59 12.54
C GLU A 453 -13.07 -11.23 11.06
N CYS A 454 -12.09 -11.80 10.35
CA CYS A 454 -11.91 -11.61 8.92
C CYS A 454 -13.16 -12.07 8.15
N TYR A 455 -13.77 -13.19 8.52
CA TYR A 455 -14.99 -13.67 7.89
C TYR A 455 -16.16 -12.68 8.06
N PHE A 456 -16.48 -12.26 9.30
CA PHE A 456 -17.60 -11.36 9.54
C PHE A 456 -17.37 -9.94 9.00
N LEU A 457 -16.16 -9.41 9.13
CA LEU A 457 -15.76 -8.14 8.50
C LEU A 457 -15.93 -8.23 6.98
N THR A 458 -15.49 -9.33 6.35
CA THR A 458 -15.62 -9.54 4.91
C THR A 458 -17.09 -9.65 4.49
N ALA A 459 -17.91 -10.40 5.23
CA ALA A 459 -19.34 -10.53 4.95
C ALA A 459 -20.04 -9.16 4.99
N ARG A 460 -19.74 -8.34 5.99
CA ARG A 460 -20.29 -6.97 6.07
C ARG A 460 -19.75 -6.08 4.94
N CYS A 461 -18.46 -6.16 4.63
CA CYS A 461 -17.86 -5.43 3.51
C CYS A 461 -18.52 -5.79 2.17
N MET A 462 -18.80 -7.07 1.92
CA MET A 462 -19.45 -7.54 0.70
C MET A 462 -20.87 -6.96 0.53
N HIS A 463 -21.61 -6.86 1.63
CA HIS A 463 -22.93 -6.22 1.65
C HIS A 463 -22.86 -4.74 1.28
N LEU A 464 -21.92 -3.99 1.87
CA LEU A 464 -21.72 -2.56 1.59
C LEU A 464 -21.00 -2.28 0.26
N GLY A 465 -20.26 -3.28 -0.24
CA GLY A 465 -19.45 -3.24 -1.46
C GLY A 465 -20.18 -3.89 -2.62
N TYR A 466 -19.74 -5.08 -3.04
CA TYR A 466 -20.23 -5.72 -4.27
C TYR A 466 -21.75 -5.82 -4.38
N ILE A 467 -22.45 -6.25 -3.34
CA ILE A 467 -23.92 -6.39 -3.39
C ILE A 467 -24.54 -5.04 -3.71
N LYS A 468 -24.19 -4.00 -2.94
CA LYS A 468 -24.72 -2.66 -3.17
C LYS A 468 -24.30 -2.07 -4.52
N ILE A 469 -23.03 -2.20 -4.90
CA ILE A 469 -22.50 -1.70 -6.19
C ILE A 469 -23.28 -2.32 -7.35
N ILE A 470 -23.52 -3.63 -7.33
CA ILE A 470 -24.28 -4.31 -8.38
C ILE A 470 -25.72 -3.80 -8.44
N LEU A 471 -26.37 -3.56 -7.30
CA LEU A 471 -27.73 -3.03 -7.25
C LEU A 471 -27.79 -1.61 -7.84
N GLU A 472 -26.89 -0.72 -7.43
CA GLU A 472 -26.79 0.65 -7.97
C GLU A 472 -26.54 0.64 -9.48
N LEU A 473 -25.62 -0.20 -9.98
CA LEU A 473 -25.35 -0.31 -11.42
C LEU A 473 -26.58 -0.81 -12.19
N LYS A 474 -27.36 -1.73 -11.64
CA LYS A 474 -28.62 -2.20 -12.25
C LYS A 474 -29.67 -1.09 -12.28
N GLU A 475 -29.75 -0.27 -11.24
CA GLU A 475 -30.66 0.88 -11.20
C GLU A 475 -30.24 1.96 -12.20
N CYS A 476 -28.95 2.27 -12.28
CA CYS A 476 -28.41 3.17 -13.30
C CYS A 476 -28.73 2.69 -14.73
N ASP A 477 -28.56 1.40 -15.01
CA ASP A 477 -28.87 0.81 -16.32
C ASP A 477 -30.38 0.89 -16.66
N LYS A 478 -31.26 0.72 -15.67
CA LYS A 478 -32.70 0.96 -15.87
C LYS A 478 -32.98 2.42 -16.18
N GLY A 479 -32.43 3.35 -15.37
CA GLY A 479 -32.60 4.78 -15.57
C GLY A 479 -32.08 5.27 -16.92
N LEU A 480 -30.92 4.76 -17.38
CA LEU A 480 -30.38 5.06 -18.71
C LEU A 480 -31.32 4.61 -19.84
N ARG A 481 -31.91 3.42 -19.72
CA ARG A 481 -32.89 2.92 -20.71
C ARG A 481 -34.17 3.75 -20.73
N GLU A 482 -34.62 4.24 -19.58
CA GLU A 482 -35.77 5.14 -19.48
C GLU A 482 -35.47 6.51 -20.09
N LEU A 483 -34.34 7.13 -19.74
CA LEU A 483 -33.90 8.39 -20.33
C LEU A 483 -33.74 8.29 -21.85
N HIS A 484 -33.17 7.19 -22.35
CA HIS A 484 -33.04 6.97 -23.79
C HIS A 484 -34.42 6.87 -24.48
N ARG A 485 -35.40 6.23 -23.84
CA ARG A 485 -36.78 6.16 -24.35
C ARG A 485 -37.42 7.55 -24.41
N HIS A 486 -37.27 8.34 -23.36
CA HIS A 486 -37.78 9.72 -23.33
C HIS A 486 -37.10 10.61 -24.37
N GLN A 487 -35.80 10.45 -24.58
CA GLN A 487 -35.10 11.17 -25.64
C GLN A 487 -35.68 10.84 -27.03
N GLN A 488 -35.86 9.56 -27.34
CA GLN A 488 -36.46 9.14 -28.62
C GLN A 488 -37.90 9.68 -28.79
N GLU A 489 -38.68 9.70 -27.71
CA GLU A 489 -40.03 10.25 -27.71
C GLU A 489 -40.02 11.76 -27.98
N LEU A 490 -39.16 12.52 -27.29
CA LEU A 490 -38.98 13.95 -27.52
C LEU A 490 -38.49 14.26 -28.94
N GLU A 491 -37.60 13.45 -29.50
CA GLU A 491 -37.14 13.61 -30.89
C GLU A 491 -38.27 13.37 -31.91
N ARG A 492 -39.16 12.39 -31.66
CA ARG A 492 -40.37 12.16 -32.47
C ARG A 492 -41.36 13.32 -32.35
N VAL A 493 -41.59 13.82 -31.13
CA VAL A 493 -42.46 14.96 -30.90
C VAL A 493 -41.88 16.19 -31.60
N ARG A 494 -40.58 16.46 -31.45
CA ARG A 494 -39.88 17.54 -32.16
C ARG A 494 -40.06 17.45 -33.67
N SER A 495 -39.94 16.28 -34.28
CA SER A 495 -40.12 16.13 -35.73
C SER A 495 -41.57 16.35 -36.17
N MET A 496 -42.58 16.03 -35.33
CA MET A 496 -43.97 16.39 -35.57
C MET A 496 -44.23 17.89 -35.44
N TYR A 497 -43.60 18.57 -34.49
CA TYR A 497 -43.74 20.02 -34.28
C TYR A 497 -43.03 20.84 -35.37
N VAL A 498 -41.82 20.44 -35.80
CA VAL A 498 -41.06 21.12 -36.87
C VAL A 498 -41.72 20.97 -38.24
N ASN A 499 -42.33 19.82 -38.51
CA ASN A 499 -43.04 19.56 -39.77
C ASN A 499 -44.55 19.86 -39.71
N GLY A 500 -45.02 20.38 -38.58
CA GLY A 500 -46.44 20.66 -38.34
C GLY A 500 -46.86 22.06 -38.80
N PRO A 501 -48.15 22.29 -39.07
CA PRO A 501 -48.69 23.58 -39.54
C PRO A 501 -48.51 24.75 -38.55
N GLN A 502 -48.12 24.47 -37.31
CA GLN A 502 -47.84 25.47 -36.26
C GLN A 502 -46.36 25.93 -36.21
N ALA A 503 -45.45 25.31 -36.99
CA ALA A 503 -44.03 25.66 -36.99
C ALA A 503 -43.76 27.15 -37.32
N GLY A 504 -44.54 27.73 -38.23
CA GLY A 504 -44.41 29.13 -38.64
C GLY A 504 -44.93 30.17 -37.62
N GLN A 505 -45.56 29.76 -36.51
CA GLN A 505 -46.07 30.69 -35.49
C GLN A 505 -45.02 31.12 -34.47
N PHE A 506 -43.92 30.38 -34.33
CA PHE A 506 -42.86 30.67 -33.34
C PHE A 506 -41.58 31.27 -33.94
N GLU A 507 -41.41 31.28 -35.26
CA GLU A 507 -40.31 32.03 -35.92
C GLU A 507 -40.55 33.55 -35.98
N ARG A 508 -41.73 34.03 -35.58
CA ARG A 508 -42.10 35.46 -35.56
C ARG A 508 -42.27 36.06 -34.16
N GLN A 509 -41.74 35.42 -33.12
CA GLN A 509 -41.64 36.02 -31.77
C GLN A 509 -40.20 36.19 -31.34
#